data_AF-A0A2C5ZWT9-F1
#
_entry.id   AF-A0A2C5ZWT9-F1
#
_cell.length_a   1.000
_cell.length_b   1.000
_cell.length_c   1.000
_cell.angle_alpha   90.00
_cell.angle_beta   90.00
_cell.angle_gamma   90.00
#
_symmetry.space_group_name_H-M   'P 1'
#
loop_
_entity.id
_entity.type
_entity.pdbx_description
1 polymer ?
#
loop_
_entity_poly.entity_id
_entity_poly.type
_entity_poly.pdbx_seq_one_letter_code
_entity_poly.pdbx_strand_id
1 'polypeptide(L)'
;MWQFANLCQWIYIFGRAAKIDESIDVEDIENECLKHNSAFLANLALSFLKLVSSHRGLTHEILDDQLRKLYLTRAPASTLLGDEENPHTFCSLDIFAKIKVLQQLTQWAMLYPEKLRDKMEEQKDTEQTTWRIEPYGWDRQDRTYYVLDDNRENWVRDDA
;
A
#
# COMPACT_ATOMS: atom_id res chain seq x y z
N MET A 1 -9.97 -4.98 -14.05
CA MET A 1 -9.94 -3.59 -13.52
C MET A 1 -8.58 -3.36 -12.87
N TRP A 2 -7.75 -2.45 -13.39
CA TRP A 2 -6.37 -2.30 -12.91
C TRP A 2 -6.28 -1.74 -11.47
N GLN A 3 -7.30 -0.98 -11.05
CA GLN A 3 -7.39 -0.38 -9.72
C GLN A 3 -7.35 -1.43 -8.61
N PHE A 4 -7.95 -2.59 -8.86
CA PHE A 4 -7.93 -3.71 -7.91
C PHE A 4 -6.50 -4.25 -7.73
N ALA A 5 -5.81 -4.59 -8.82
CA ALA A 5 -4.44 -5.06 -8.76
C ALA A 5 -3.49 -4.04 -8.10
N ASN A 6 -3.68 -2.74 -8.40
CA ASN A 6 -2.90 -1.67 -7.77
C ASN A 6 -3.17 -1.56 -6.26
N LEU A 7 -4.44 -1.70 -5.85
CA LEU A 7 -4.82 -1.73 -4.45
C LEU A 7 -4.19 -2.92 -3.71
N CYS A 8 -4.29 -4.12 -4.26
CA CYS A 8 -3.71 -5.33 -3.68
C CYS A 8 -2.18 -5.20 -3.54
N GLN A 9 -1.49 -4.72 -4.59
CA GLN A 9 -0.06 -4.48 -4.53
C GLN A 9 0.31 -3.47 -3.44
N TRP A 10 -0.49 -2.41 -3.30
CA TRP A 10 -0.26 -1.40 -2.26
C TRP A 10 -0.42 -1.99 -0.86
N ILE A 11 -1.46 -2.81 -0.64
CA ILE A 11 -1.69 -3.49 0.65
C ILE A 11 -0.54 -4.46 0.94
N TYR A 12 -0.05 -5.18 -0.06
CA TYR A 12 1.09 -6.08 0.11
C TYR A 12 2.35 -5.33 0.59
N ILE A 13 2.64 -4.16 -0.01
CA ILE A 13 3.84 -3.39 0.35
C ILE A 13 3.67 -2.62 1.67
N PHE A 14 2.51 -2.00 1.88
CA PHE A 14 2.30 -1.00 2.95
C PHE A 14 1.25 -1.40 3.99
N GLY A 15 0.70 -2.62 3.91
CA GLY A 15 -0.36 -3.11 4.78
C GLY A 15 0.00 -2.97 6.25
N ARG A 16 1.23 -3.35 6.62
CA ARG A 16 1.78 -3.21 7.97
C ARG A 16 1.72 -1.77 8.48
N ALA A 17 2.20 -0.82 7.67
CA ALA A 17 2.18 0.61 8.00
C ALA A 17 0.75 1.18 8.09
N ALA A 18 -0.19 0.59 7.35
CA ALA A 18 -1.61 0.90 7.39
C ALA A 18 -2.37 0.19 8.52
N LYS A 19 -1.71 -0.62 9.35
CA LYS A 19 -2.31 -1.49 10.38
C LYS A 19 -3.33 -2.48 9.81
N ILE A 20 -3.05 -2.98 8.62
CA ILE A 20 -3.75 -4.10 7.99
C ILE A 20 -3.03 -5.37 8.42
N ASP A 21 -3.79 -6.42 8.72
CA ASP A 21 -3.23 -7.71 9.11
C ASP A 21 -2.42 -8.34 7.96
N GLU A 22 -1.25 -8.89 8.27
CA GLU A 22 -0.34 -9.49 7.29
C GLU A 22 -0.87 -10.81 6.73
N SER A 23 -1.82 -11.43 7.42
CA SER A 23 -2.45 -12.68 6.99
C SER A 23 -3.40 -12.51 5.80
N ILE A 24 -3.75 -11.26 5.46
CA ILE A 24 -4.71 -10.97 4.40
C ILE A 24 -4.05 -11.18 3.03
N ASP A 25 -4.53 -12.18 2.31
CA ASP A 25 -4.11 -12.43 0.93
C ASP A 25 -5.07 -11.78 -0.08
N VAL A 26 -4.65 -11.74 -1.35
CA VAL A 26 -5.45 -11.24 -2.47
C VAL A 26 -6.78 -12.00 -2.56
N GLU A 27 -6.77 -13.31 -2.37
CA GLU A 27 -7.97 -14.16 -2.39
C GLU A 27 -9.00 -13.75 -1.33
N ASP A 28 -8.56 -13.34 -0.13
CA ASP A 28 -9.45 -12.87 0.93
C ASP A 28 -10.15 -11.57 0.52
N ILE A 29 -9.41 -10.66 -0.10
CA ILE A 29 -9.96 -9.39 -0.60
C ILE A 29 -10.97 -9.65 -1.71
N GLU A 30 -10.68 -10.58 -2.63
CA GLU A 30 -11.61 -10.98 -3.69
C GLU A 30 -12.90 -11.58 -3.11
N ASN A 31 -12.78 -12.48 -2.15
CA ASN A 31 -13.91 -13.09 -1.46
C ASN A 31 -14.77 -12.05 -0.71
N GLU A 32 -14.15 -11.05 -0.08
CA GLU A 32 -14.85 -9.94 0.58
C GLU A 32 -15.51 -8.97 -0.42
N CYS A 33 -14.98 -8.85 -1.64
CA CYS A 33 -15.63 -8.09 -2.71
C CYS A 33 -16.90 -8.76 -3.23
N LEU A 34 -17.01 -10.10 -3.14
CA LEU A 34 -18.24 -10.82 -3.51
C LEU A 34 -19.38 -10.63 -2.48
N LYS A 35 -19.07 -10.19 -1.26
CA LYS A 35 -20.06 -9.95 -0.21
C LYS A 35 -20.69 -8.56 -0.38
N HIS A 36 -22.02 -8.49 -0.44
CA HIS A 36 -22.75 -7.23 -0.63
C HIS A 36 -22.48 -6.18 0.47
N ASN A 37 -22.25 -6.59 1.72
CA ASN A 37 -21.99 -5.70 2.84
C ASN A 37 -20.78 -6.17 3.67
N SER A 38 -19.60 -6.17 3.07
CA SER A 38 -18.37 -6.51 3.78
C SER A 38 -17.95 -5.38 4.72
N ALA A 39 -17.97 -5.68 6.03
CA ALA A 39 -17.38 -4.80 7.04
C ALA A 39 -15.86 -4.62 6.80
N PHE A 40 -15.22 -5.60 6.16
CA PHE A 40 -13.81 -5.57 5.80
C PHE A 40 -13.43 -4.39 4.90
N LEU A 41 -14.16 -4.15 3.80
CA LEU A 41 -13.85 -3.04 2.89
C LEU A 41 -14.07 -1.68 3.58
N ALA A 42 -15.05 -1.59 4.49
CA ALA A 42 -15.27 -0.38 5.29
C ALA A 42 -14.14 -0.14 6.30
N ASN A 43 -13.62 -1.21 6.93
CA ASN A 43 -12.45 -1.15 7.80
C ASN A 43 -11.21 -0.69 7.02
N LEU A 44 -11.00 -1.23 5.82
CA LEU A 44 -9.90 -0.85 4.94
C LEU A 44 -9.98 0.64 4.55
N ALA A 45 -11.17 1.11 4.16
CA ALA A 45 -11.42 2.51 3.85
C ALA A 45 -11.09 3.43 5.04
N LEU A 46 -11.48 3.03 6.25
CA LEU A 46 -11.20 3.77 7.48
C LEU A 46 -9.70 3.80 7.80
N SER A 47 -8.99 2.69 7.63
CA SER A 47 -7.53 2.62 7.80
C SER A 47 -6.80 3.54 6.83
N PHE A 48 -7.17 3.54 5.55
CA PHE A 48 -6.57 4.47 4.58
C PHE A 48 -6.95 5.91 4.84
N LEU A 49 -8.20 6.18 5.23
CA LEU A 49 -8.63 7.53 5.57
C LEU A 49 -7.85 8.09 6.76
N LYS A 50 -7.49 7.27 7.75
CA LYS A 50 -6.59 7.66 8.86
C LYS A 50 -5.16 7.96 8.43
N LEU A 51 -4.72 7.46 7.27
CA LEU A 51 -3.41 7.82 6.69
C LEU A 51 -3.47 9.17 5.97
N VAL A 52 -4.57 9.45 5.27
CA VAL A 52 -4.74 10.67 4.47
C VAL A 52 -5.21 11.85 5.33
N SER A 53 -6.15 11.61 6.24
CA SER A 53 -6.77 12.60 7.10
C SER A 53 -6.04 12.71 8.43
N SER A 54 -5.84 13.94 8.90
CA SER A 54 -5.29 14.22 10.23
C SER A 54 -6.37 14.37 11.31
N HIS A 55 -7.63 14.05 10.99
CA HIS A 55 -8.74 14.12 11.95
C HIS A 55 -8.61 13.03 13.03
N ARG A 56 -8.64 13.45 14.30
CA ARG A 56 -8.60 12.51 15.44
C ARG A 56 -10.00 11.98 15.72
N GLY A 57 -10.12 10.68 16.00
CA GLY A 57 -11.41 10.06 16.34
C GLY A 57 -12.25 9.56 15.14
N LEU A 58 -11.60 9.21 14.02
CA LEU A 58 -12.27 8.59 12.88
C LEU A 58 -12.95 7.25 13.27
N THR A 59 -14.28 7.25 13.28
CA THR A 59 -15.17 6.10 13.44
C THR A 59 -15.94 5.81 12.15
N HIS A 60 -16.58 4.64 12.08
CA HIS A 60 -17.40 4.27 10.91
C HIS A 60 -18.57 5.22 10.66
N GLU A 61 -19.11 5.85 11.71
CA GLU A 61 -20.22 6.80 11.62
C GLU A 61 -19.84 8.09 10.87
N ILE A 62 -18.59 8.54 11.03
CA ILE A 62 -18.08 9.78 10.40
C ILE A 62 -17.31 9.47 9.11
N LEU A 63 -17.15 8.19 8.74
CA LEU A 63 -16.41 7.77 7.56
C LEU A 63 -16.94 8.44 6.29
N ASP A 64 -18.26 8.33 6.06
CA ASP A 64 -18.90 8.84 4.84
C ASP A 64 -18.78 10.36 4.72
N ASP A 65 -18.97 11.09 5.82
CA ASP A 65 -18.86 12.55 5.85
C ASP A 65 -17.42 13.02 5.59
N GLN A 66 -16.44 12.40 6.24
CA GLN A 66 -15.03 12.73 6.04
C GLN A 66 -14.54 12.36 4.64
N LEU A 67 -14.99 11.23 4.12
CA LEU A 67 -14.66 10.79 2.77
C LEU A 67 -15.24 11.77 1.74
N ARG A 68 -16.50 12.19 1.89
CA ARG A 68 -17.11 13.20 1.00
C ARG A 68 -16.36 14.52 1.04
N LYS A 69 -16.05 15.05 2.23
CA LYS A 69 -15.24 16.28 2.39
C LYS A 69 -13.88 16.18 1.71
N LEU A 70 -13.24 15.02 1.83
CA LEU A 70 -11.95 14.75 1.18
C LEU A 70 -12.08 14.75 -0.35
N TYR A 71 -13.12 14.12 -0.88
CA TYR A 71 -13.41 14.10 -2.32
C TYR A 71 -13.74 15.49 -2.86
N LEU A 72 -14.58 16.27 -2.18
CA LEU A 72 -14.87 17.66 -2.57
C LEU A 72 -13.61 18.52 -2.61
N THR A 73 -12.67 18.29 -1.68
CA THR A 73 -11.42 19.07 -1.61
C THR A 73 -10.39 18.63 -2.65
N ARG A 74 -10.21 17.31 -2.86
CA ARG A 74 -9.10 16.77 -3.66
C ARG A 74 -9.50 16.30 -5.06
N ALA A 75 -10.76 15.96 -5.27
CA ALA A 75 -11.30 15.47 -6.54
C ALA A 75 -12.75 15.94 -6.74
N PRO A 76 -12.98 17.25 -6.91
CA PRO A 76 -14.32 17.82 -7.05
C PRO A 76 -15.07 17.28 -8.29
N ALA A 77 -14.36 16.72 -9.27
CA ALA A 77 -14.95 16.11 -10.46
C ALA A 77 -15.45 14.66 -10.25
N SER A 78 -15.23 14.06 -9.08
CA SER A 78 -15.60 12.66 -8.81
C SER A 78 -16.93 12.55 -8.09
N THR A 79 -17.99 12.21 -8.82
CA THR A 79 -19.37 12.01 -8.31
C THR A 79 -19.57 10.69 -7.53
N LEU A 80 -18.49 9.94 -7.23
CA LEU A 80 -18.60 8.58 -6.67
C LEU A 80 -19.31 8.51 -5.30
N LEU A 81 -19.28 9.58 -4.51
CA LEU A 81 -19.91 9.65 -3.17
C LEU A 81 -21.15 10.55 -3.12
N GLY A 82 -21.60 11.01 -4.29
CA GLY A 82 -22.69 11.97 -4.44
C GLY A 82 -22.32 13.39 -4.00
N ASP A 83 -23.28 14.29 -4.18
CA ASP A 83 -23.18 15.70 -3.78
C ASP A 83 -23.86 15.93 -2.43
N GLU A 84 -23.83 17.16 -1.89
CA GLU A 84 -24.48 17.49 -0.60
C GLU A 84 -25.98 17.16 -0.59
N GLU A 85 -26.66 17.20 -1.74
CA GLU A 85 -28.09 16.90 -1.85
C GLU A 85 -28.42 15.41 -1.91
N ASN A 86 -27.51 14.55 -2.40
CA ASN A 86 -27.72 13.11 -2.53
C ASN A 86 -26.50 12.33 -2.02
N PRO A 87 -26.30 12.25 -0.69
CA PRO A 87 -25.17 11.57 -0.10
C PRO A 87 -25.25 10.06 -0.34
N HIS A 88 -24.24 9.49 -0.98
CA HIS A 88 -24.06 8.04 -1.04
C HIS A 88 -23.14 7.57 0.11
N THR A 89 -23.57 6.52 0.80
CA THR A 89 -22.79 5.84 1.85
C THR A 89 -21.83 4.85 1.20
N PHE A 90 -20.61 4.73 1.73
CA PHE A 90 -19.60 3.82 1.19
C PHE A 90 -20.12 2.36 1.07
N CYS A 91 -20.89 1.89 2.05
CA CYS A 91 -21.45 0.54 2.06
C CYS A 91 -22.50 0.31 0.95
N SER A 92 -23.24 1.34 0.53
CA SER A 92 -24.26 1.23 -0.53
C SER A 92 -23.69 1.36 -1.94
N LEU A 93 -22.40 1.70 -2.07
CA LEU A 93 -21.72 1.78 -3.36
C LEU A 93 -21.56 0.40 -4.00
N ASP A 94 -21.58 0.39 -5.33
CA ASP A 94 -21.19 -0.77 -6.12
C ASP A 94 -19.74 -1.18 -5.83
N ILE A 95 -19.43 -2.47 -5.98
CA ILE A 95 -18.11 -3.05 -5.68
C ILE A 95 -17.01 -2.33 -6.47
N PHE A 96 -17.27 -2.03 -7.74
CA PHE A 96 -16.35 -1.29 -8.59
C PHE A 96 -16.10 0.14 -8.10
N ALA A 97 -17.14 0.80 -7.57
CA ALA A 97 -17.00 2.13 -6.98
C ALA A 97 -16.22 2.07 -5.65
N LYS A 98 -16.48 1.06 -4.81
CA LYS A 98 -15.72 0.81 -3.57
C LYS A 98 -14.23 0.63 -3.86
N ILE A 99 -13.87 -0.21 -4.83
CA ILE A 99 -12.47 -0.45 -5.22
C ILE A 99 -11.82 0.84 -5.72
N LYS A 100 -12.50 1.62 -6.57
CA LYS A 100 -11.99 2.92 -7.03
C LYS A 100 -11.75 3.87 -5.87
N VAL A 101 -12.67 3.91 -4.90
CA VAL A 101 -12.53 4.76 -3.72
C VAL A 101 -11.32 4.37 -2.89
N LEU A 102 -11.16 3.08 -2.61
CA LEU A 102 -10.03 2.53 -1.86
C LEU A 102 -8.70 2.82 -2.58
N GLN A 103 -8.64 2.55 -3.88
CA GLN A 103 -7.45 2.83 -4.68
C GLN A 103 -7.12 4.33 -4.72
N GLN A 104 -8.12 5.21 -4.81
CA GLN A 104 -7.88 6.65 -4.78
C GLN A 104 -7.32 7.13 -3.42
N LEU A 105 -7.78 6.53 -2.31
CA LEU A 105 -7.24 6.80 -0.98
C LEU A 105 -5.76 6.40 -0.88
N THR A 106 -5.36 5.26 -1.46
CA THR A 106 -3.95 4.86 -1.46
C THR A 106 -3.08 5.80 -2.30
N GLN A 107 -3.58 6.32 -3.43
CA GLN A 107 -2.89 7.35 -4.21
C GLN A 107 -2.73 8.65 -3.40
N TRP A 108 -3.75 9.06 -2.66
CA TRP A 108 -3.67 10.24 -1.82
C TRP A 108 -2.78 10.09 -0.59
N ALA A 109 -2.64 8.88 -0.07
CA ALA A 109 -1.64 8.58 0.95
C ALA A 109 -0.22 8.76 0.39
N MET A 110 -0.01 8.36 -0.86
CA MET A 110 1.28 8.50 -1.56
C MET A 110 1.67 9.93 -1.94
N LEU A 111 0.77 10.91 -1.81
CA LEU A 111 1.15 12.32 -1.94
C LEU A 111 2.07 12.80 -0.80
N TYR A 112 2.02 12.14 0.36
CA TYR A 112 2.85 12.45 1.52
C TYR A 112 3.51 11.17 2.06
N PRO A 113 4.45 10.58 1.29
CA PRO A 113 5.02 9.27 1.59
C PRO A 113 5.80 9.25 2.91
N GLU A 114 6.33 10.38 3.36
CA GLU A 114 7.05 10.47 4.64
C GLU A 114 6.20 10.02 5.84
N LYS A 115 4.90 10.38 5.85
CA LYS A 115 3.98 9.94 6.92
C LYS A 115 3.77 8.44 6.95
N LEU A 116 3.95 7.79 5.81
CA LEU A 116 3.86 6.34 5.68
C LEU A 116 5.18 5.70 6.09
N ARG A 117 6.31 6.28 5.68
CA ARG A 117 7.66 5.85 6.04
C ARG A 117 7.88 5.86 7.55
N ASP A 118 7.43 6.90 8.25
CA ASP A 118 7.49 7.00 9.71
C ASP A 118 6.76 5.84 10.44
N LYS A 119 5.84 5.17 9.75
CA LYS A 119 5.07 4.04 10.28
C LYS A 119 5.58 2.69 9.81
N MET A 120 6.51 2.67 8.85
CA MET A 120 7.17 1.45 8.45
C MET A 120 8.20 1.08 9.52
N GLU A 121 8.29 -0.20 9.84
CA GLU A 121 9.35 -0.69 10.71
C GLU A 121 10.71 -0.38 10.06
N GLU A 122 11.63 0.20 10.81
CA GLU A 122 13.01 0.35 10.37
C GLU A 122 13.57 -1.04 10.09
N GLN A 123 13.94 -1.30 8.84
CA GLN A 123 14.73 -2.48 8.50
C GLN A 123 16.01 -2.41 9.31
N LYS A 124 16.23 -3.41 10.18
CA LYS A 124 17.47 -3.51 10.97
C LYS A 124 18.66 -3.39 10.02
N ASP A 125 19.69 -2.66 10.41
CA ASP A 125 20.90 -2.46 9.59
C ASP A 125 21.48 -3.79 9.05
N THR A 126 21.32 -4.88 9.80
CA THR A 126 21.72 -6.24 9.38
C THR A 126 20.99 -6.75 8.14
N GLU A 127 19.73 -6.38 7.91
CA GLU A 127 18.94 -6.75 6.73
C GLU A 127 19.28 -5.87 5.52
N GLN A 128 19.65 -4.61 5.75
CA GLN A 128 20.14 -3.73 4.67
C GLN A 128 21.47 -4.21 4.09
N THR A 129 22.25 -4.96 4.88
CA THR A 129 23.48 -5.61 4.43
C THR A 129 23.29 -6.97 3.79
N THR A 130 22.08 -7.54 3.80
CA THR A 130 21.81 -8.85 3.18
C THR A 130 21.99 -8.83 1.66
N TRP A 131 21.84 -7.67 1.03
CA TRP A 131 22.13 -7.47 -0.39
C TRP A 131 23.64 -7.34 -0.70
N ARG A 132 24.51 -7.34 0.32
CA ARG A 132 25.96 -7.36 0.11
C ARG A 132 26.37 -8.75 -0.36
N ILE A 133 26.93 -8.80 -1.56
CA ILE A 133 27.57 -10.01 -2.06
C ILE A 133 28.91 -10.15 -1.34
N GLU A 134 29.00 -11.15 -0.46
CA GLU A 134 30.26 -11.52 0.19
C GLU A 134 31.20 -12.16 -0.84
N PRO A 135 32.52 -11.90 -0.76
CA PRO A 135 33.48 -12.52 -1.66
C PRO A 135 33.50 -14.04 -1.45
N TYR A 136 33.35 -14.79 -2.53
CA TYR A 136 33.29 -16.25 -2.51
C TYR A 136 34.67 -16.89 -2.30
N GLY A 137 35.74 -16.19 -2.69
CA GLY A 137 37.11 -16.61 -2.48
C GLY A 137 38.13 -15.76 -3.24
N TRP A 138 39.39 -16.17 -3.15
CA TRP A 138 40.54 -15.54 -3.80
C TRP A 138 41.32 -16.58 -4.61
N ASP A 139 41.92 -16.19 -5.72
CA ASP A 139 42.85 -17.06 -6.44
C ASP A 139 44.32 -16.80 -6.07
N ARG A 140 45.21 -17.57 -6.72
CA ARG A 140 46.66 -17.44 -6.58
C ARG A 140 47.21 -16.08 -7.05
N GLN A 141 46.41 -15.27 -7.73
CA GLN A 141 46.76 -13.94 -8.26
C GLN A 141 46.08 -12.80 -7.49
N ASP A 142 45.51 -13.11 -6.31
CA ASP A 142 44.83 -12.15 -5.42
C ASP A 142 43.58 -11.49 -6.05
N ARG A 143 42.94 -12.18 -7.00
CA ARG A 143 41.67 -11.75 -7.59
C ARG A 143 40.51 -12.22 -6.73
N THR A 144 39.60 -11.31 -6.41
CA THR A 144 38.42 -11.57 -5.58
C THR A 144 37.24 -12.02 -6.45
N TYR A 145 36.59 -13.12 -6.07
CA TYR A 145 35.42 -13.64 -6.78
C TYR A 145 34.12 -13.24 -6.10
N TYR A 146 33.14 -12.84 -6.90
CA TYR A 146 31.78 -12.55 -6.46
C TYR A 146 30.80 -13.42 -7.23
N VAL A 147 29.84 -14.02 -6.53
CA VAL A 147 28.75 -14.78 -7.14
C VAL A 147 27.50 -13.91 -7.09
N LEU A 148 26.99 -13.51 -8.25
CA LEU A 148 25.72 -12.79 -8.38
C LEU A 148 24.61 -13.81 -8.65
N ASP A 149 23.52 -13.70 -7.90
CA ASP A 149 22.39 -14.63 -8.00
C ASP A 149 21.86 -14.68 -9.45
N ASP A 150 21.58 -15.90 -9.93
CA ASP A 150 21.45 -16.39 -11.33
C ASP A 150 22.69 -17.00 -12.03
N ASN A 151 23.58 -17.69 -11.31
CA ASN A 151 24.62 -18.59 -11.89
C ASN A 151 25.57 -17.92 -12.92
N ARG A 152 25.74 -16.59 -12.86
CA ARG A 152 26.69 -15.87 -13.71
C ARG A 152 27.91 -15.47 -12.88
N GLU A 153 28.98 -16.22 -13.06
CA GLU A 153 30.31 -15.86 -12.57
C GLU A 153 30.84 -14.67 -13.38
N ASN A 154 31.03 -13.53 -12.74
CA ASN A 154 31.71 -12.37 -13.31
C ASN A 154 32.93 -12.06 -12.45
N TRP A 155 34.09 -11.85 -13.09
CA TRP A 155 35.30 -11.39 -12.41
C TRP A 155 35.44 -9.88 -12.60
N VAL A 156 35.77 -9.18 -11.52
CA VAL A 156 36.12 -7.76 -11.56
C VAL A 156 37.63 -7.66 -11.43
N ARG A 157 38.24 -6.87 -12.30
CA ARG A 157 39.66 -6.53 -12.22
C ARG A 157 39.76 -5.20 -11.49
N ASP A 158 40.28 -5.21 -10.28
CA ASP A 158 40.71 -3.97 -9.64
C ASP A 158 42.06 -3.59 -10.26
N ASP A 159 41.99 -2.81 -11.34
CA ASP A 159 43.16 -2.13 -11.89
C ASP A 159 43.44 -0.91 -11.00
N ALA A 160 44.44 -1.06 -10.13
CA ALA A 160 45.00 0.01 -9.30
C ALA A 160 45.82 1.03 -10.12
#